data_AF-A0A0T7BQZ2-F1
#
_entry.id   AF-A0A0T7BQZ2-F1
#
_cell.length_a   1.000
_cell.length_b   1.000
_cell.length_c   1.000
_cell.angle_alpha   90.00
_cell.angle_beta   90.00
_cell.angle_gamma   90.00
#
_symmetry.space_group_name_H-M   'P 1'
#
loop_
_entity.id
_entity.type
_entity.pdbx_description
1 polymer ?
#
loop_
_entity_poly.entity_id
_entity_poly.type
_entity_poly.pdbx_seq_one_letter_code
_entity_poly.pdbx_strand_id
1 'polypeptide(L)'
;MTIKEQLFQEIESAPDNLIAETLNFLRFLKTKETQAQPKLNQAESTTIPTANSTGITLIEHLKTIGTWEGNDLEECLRLVIASRGQAKFDDNNPFE
;
A
#
# COMPACT_ATOMS: atom_id res chain seq x y z
N MET A 1 30.00 -13.75 -23.43
CA MET A 1 29.12 -14.30 -22.39
C MET A 1 27.77 -13.63 -22.52
N THR A 2 26.69 -14.39 -22.61
CA THR A 2 25.33 -13.84 -22.64
C THR A 2 24.89 -13.46 -21.22
N ILE A 3 23.94 -12.53 -21.08
CA ILE A 3 23.41 -12.11 -19.76
C ILE A 3 22.86 -13.33 -18.98
N LYS A 4 22.31 -14.32 -19.68
CA LYS A 4 21.83 -15.57 -19.08
C LYS A 4 22.97 -16.40 -18.51
N GLU A 5 24.08 -16.53 -19.23
CA GLU A 5 25.26 -17.26 -18.76
C GLU A 5 25.88 -16.59 -17.52
N GLN A 6 25.96 -15.25 -17.50
CA GLN A 6 26.42 -14.50 -16.32
C GLN A 6 25.54 -14.75 -15.10
N LEU A 7 24.21 -14.75 -15.30
CA LEU A 7 23.25 -15.04 -14.23
C LEU A 7 23.40 -16.46 -13.68
N PHE A 8 23.61 -17.46 -14.54
CA PHE A 8 23.80 -18.84 -14.07
C PHE A 8 25.10 -19.01 -13.31
N GLN A 9 26.19 -18.40 -13.76
CA GLN A 9 27.48 -18.44 -13.04
C GLN A 9 27.36 -17.83 -11.63
N GLU A 10 26.62 -16.72 -11.49
CA GLU A 10 26.44 -16.07 -10.19
C GLU A 10 25.53 -16.88 -9.25
N ILE A 11 24.52 -17.58 -9.81
CA ILE A 11 23.63 -18.47 -9.03
C ILE A 11 24.41 -19.68 -8.50
N GLU A 12 25.34 -20.24 -9.28
CA GLU A 12 26.16 -21.39 -8.86
C GLU A 12 27.14 -21.05 -7.72
N SER A 13 27.61 -19.80 -7.63
CA SER A 13 28.50 -19.35 -6.57
C SER A 13 27.79 -18.72 -5.36
N ALA A 14 26.49 -18.46 -5.45
CA ALA A 14 25.73 -17.79 -4.41
C ALA A 14 25.19 -18.75 -3.32
N PRO A 15 25.08 -18.28 -2.06
CA PRO A 15 24.40 -19.02 -1.00
C PRO A 15 22.86 -19.06 -1.21
N ASP A 16 22.22 -20.13 -0.73
CA ASP A 16 20.79 -20.42 -0.93
C ASP A 16 19.85 -19.27 -0.52
N ASN A 17 20.21 -18.47 0.49
CA ASN A 17 19.41 -17.33 0.94
C ASN A 17 19.32 -16.22 -0.13
N LEU A 18 20.43 -15.94 -0.83
CA LEU A 18 20.46 -14.94 -1.90
C LEU A 18 19.76 -15.46 -3.16
N ILE A 19 19.84 -16.76 -3.43
CA ILE A 19 19.12 -17.40 -4.54
C ILE A 19 17.60 -17.30 -4.30
N ALA A 20 17.14 -17.53 -3.07
CA ALA A 20 15.73 -17.42 -2.71
C ALA A 20 15.18 -15.99 -2.89
N GLU A 21 15.92 -14.97 -2.46
CA GLU A 21 15.55 -13.56 -2.64
C GLU A 21 15.54 -13.17 -4.13
N THR A 22 16.56 -13.59 -4.88
CA THR A 22 16.66 -13.35 -6.34
C THR A 22 15.50 -14.01 -7.11
N LEU A 23 15.12 -15.24 -6.72
CA LEU A 23 13.98 -15.94 -7.31
C LEU A 23 12.67 -15.19 -7.05
N ASN A 24 12.49 -14.68 -5.84
CA ASN A 24 11.32 -13.89 -5.47
C ASN A 24 11.26 -12.60 -6.29
N PHE A 25 12.38 -11.89 -6.43
CA PHE A 25 12.47 -10.68 -7.24
C PHE A 25 12.19 -10.94 -8.72
N LEU A 26 12.73 -12.03 -9.30
CA LEU A 26 12.42 -12.43 -10.68
C LEU A 26 10.94 -12.76 -10.88
N ARG A 27 10.31 -13.44 -9.92
CA ARG A 27 8.86 -13.70 -9.95
C ARG A 27 8.06 -12.41 -9.89
N PHE A 28 8.45 -11.48 -9.03
CA PHE A 28 7.84 -10.16 -8.95
C PHE A 28 7.90 -9.41 -10.29
N LEU A 29 9.07 -9.36 -10.94
CA LEU A 29 9.20 -8.72 -12.26
C LEU A 29 8.28 -9.36 -13.31
N LYS A 30 8.21 -10.69 -13.37
CA LYS A 30 7.29 -11.40 -14.27
C LYS A 30 5.81 -11.08 -13.99
N THR A 31 5.42 -10.98 -12.72
CA THR A 31 4.04 -10.60 -12.37
C THR A 31 3.72 -9.17 -12.77
N LYS A 32 4.69 -8.26 -12.68
CA LYS A 32 4.52 -6.88 -13.15
C LYS A 32 4.36 -6.78 -14.66
N GLU A 33 5.16 -7.52 -15.43
CA GLU A 33 4.99 -7.57 -16.89
C GLU A 33 3.64 -8.17 -17.30
N THR A 34 3.15 -9.15 -16.54
CA THR A 34 1.83 -9.79 -16.80
C THR A 34 0.67 -8.83 -16.53
N GLN A 35 0.79 -7.91 -15.57
CA GLN A 35 -0.23 -6.88 -15.31
C GLN A 35 -0.20 -5.70 -16.29
N ALA A 36 0.93 -5.49 -17.00
CA ALA A 36 1.05 -4.45 -18.02
C ALA A 36 0.39 -4.84 -19.37
N GLN A 37 -0.09 -6.08 -19.52
CA GLN A 37 -0.92 -6.44 -20.66
C GLN A 37 -2.37 -6.00 -20.43
N PRO A 38 -2.94 -5.13 -21.27
CA PRO A 38 -4.32 -4.69 -21.12
C PRO A 38 -5.25 -5.89 -21.35
N LYS A 39 -5.96 -6.30 -20.30
CA LYS A 39 -7.16 -7.15 -20.45
C LYS A 39 -8.23 -6.33 -21.15
N LEU A 40 -8.22 -6.37 -22.48
CA LEU A 40 -9.41 -6.07 -23.27
C LEU A 40 -10.48 -7.12 -22.93
N ASN A 41 -11.70 -6.66 -22.67
CA ASN A 41 -12.96 -7.39 -22.50
C ASN A 41 -13.49 -7.56 -21.07
N GLN A 42 -14.26 -6.56 -20.61
CA GLN A 42 -15.68 -6.66 -20.16
C GLN A 42 -16.01 -5.34 -19.43
N ALA A 43 -16.70 -4.40 -20.10
CA ALA A 43 -18.17 -4.28 -20.17
C ALA A 43 -18.76 -3.58 -18.93
N GLU A 44 -18.96 -2.27 -19.13
CA GLU A 44 -20.08 -1.43 -18.71
C GLU A 44 -20.38 -1.16 -17.22
N SER A 45 -20.49 0.16 -16.96
CA SER A 45 -21.27 0.81 -15.90
C SER A 45 -20.68 0.81 -14.48
N THR A 46 -19.95 1.88 -14.16
CA THR A 46 -20.41 2.94 -13.24
C THR A 46 -19.35 4.04 -13.25
N THR A 47 -19.75 5.27 -13.53
CA THR A 47 -18.92 6.47 -13.38
C THR A 47 -18.60 6.71 -11.91
N ILE A 48 -17.62 5.98 -11.38
CA ILE A 48 -16.81 6.45 -10.27
C ILE A 48 -15.48 6.81 -10.93
N PRO A 49 -14.93 8.02 -10.75
CA PRO A 49 -13.54 8.22 -11.11
C PRO A 49 -12.77 7.30 -10.17
N THR A 50 -12.43 6.10 -10.64
CA THR A 50 -11.40 5.27 -10.05
C THR A 50 -10.15 6.11 -10.21
N ALA A 51 -9.91 6.99 -9.23
CA ALA A 51 -8.65 7.67 -9.10
C ALA A 51 -7.64 6.53 -9.03
N ASN A 52 -6.89 6.36 -10.12
CA ASN A 52 -5.70 5.53 -10.14
C ASN A 52 -4.74 6.20 -9.15
N SER A 53 -4.98 6.00 -7.85
CA SER A 53 -4.21 6.59 -6.77
C SER A 53 -2.89 5.84 -6.74
N THR A 54 -2.06 6.21 -7.69
CA THR A 54 -0.65 5.90 -7.66
C THR A 54 -0.14 6.64 -6.42
N GLY A 55 0.73 6.02 -5.61
CA GLY A 55 1.25 6.64 -4.38
C GLY A 55 1.78 8.07 -4.57
N ILE A 56 2.14 8.44 -5.81
CA ILE A 56 2.42 9.81 -6.27
C ILE A 56 1.29 10.80 -5.92
N THR A 57 0.03 10.49 -6.21
CA THR A 57 -1.13 11.36 -5.92
C THR A 57 -1.31 11.59 -4.42
N LEU A 58 -1.09 10.55 -3.61
CA LEU A 58 -1.10 10.65 -2.15
C LEU A 58 0.07 11.52 -1.67
N ILE A 59 1.27 11.32 -2.21
CA ILE A 59 2.46 12.11 -1.86
C ILE A 59 2.31 13.58 -2.26
N GLU A 60 1.74 13.87 -3.43
CA GLU A 60 1.41 15.23 -3.84
C GLU A 60 0.40 15.84 -2.87
N HIS A 61 -0.67 15.12 -2.54
CA HIS A 61 -1.64 15.58 -1.55
C HIS A 61 -0.98 15.84 -0.20
N LEU A 62 -0.12 14.94 0.28
CA LEU A 62 0.65 15.06 1.53
C LEU A 62 1.60 16.27 1.55
N LYS A 63 2.05 16.76 0.38
CA LYS A 63 2.84 17.99 0.28
C LYS A 63 1.96 19.24 0.34
N THR A 64 0.70 19.15 -0.10
CA THR A 64 -0.25 20.27 -0.09
C THR A 64 -0.97 20.43 1.23
N ILE A 65 -1.29 19.34 1.93
CA ILE A 65 -1.68 19.44 3.33
C ILE A 65 -0.43 19.88 4.09
N GLY A 66 -0.48 21.11 4.60
CA GLY A 66 0.57 21.64 5.45
C GLY A 66 0.92 20.62 6.52
N THR A 67 2.20 20.56 6.88
CA THR A 67 2.63 19.80 8.05
C THR A 67 1.74 20.22 9.21
N TRP A 68 1.24 19.26 9.98
CA TRP A 68 0.61 19.58 11.26
C TRP A 68 1.70 20.23 12.12
N GLU A 69 1.76 21.56 12.08
CA GLU A 69 2.75 22.38 12.78
C GLU A 69 2.02 22.98 13.98
N GLY A 70 1.97 22.19 15.04
CA GLY A 70 1.30 22.54 16.28
C GLY A 70 1.71 21.57 17.37
N ASN A 71 2.23 22.08 18.49
CA ASN A 71 2.35 21.32 19.72
C ASN A 71 1.06 21.47 20.55
N ASP A 72 -0.08 21.35 19.88
CA ASP A 72 -1.42 21.59 20.42
C ASP A 72 -2.19 20.28 20.63
N LEU A 73 -1.53 19.13 20.45
CA LEU A 73 -2.09 17.80 20.70
C LEU A 73 -2.76 17.72 22.08
N GLU A 74 -2.10 18.23 23.13
CA GLU A 74 -2.62 18.21 24.49
C GLU A 74 -3.86 19.11 24.65
N GLU A 75 -3.87 20.27 24.01
CA GLU A 75 -5.00 21.20 24.02
C GLU A 75 -6.21 20.62 23.27
N CYS A 76 -6.00 20.08 22.08
CA CYS A 76 -7.02 19.39 21.29
C CYS A 76 -7.58 18.18 22.05
N LEU A 77 -6.72 17.38 22.69
CA LEU A 77 -7.15 16.23 23.48
C LEU A 77 -8.01 16.68 24.66
N ARG A 78 -7.64 17.76 25.35
CA ARG A 78 -8.42 18.33 26.44
C ARG A 78 -9.79 18.79 25.98
N LEU A 79 -9.89 19.43 24.81
CA LEU A 79 -11.16 19.86 24.22
C LEU A 79 -12.07 18.66 23.89
N VAL A 80 -11.52 17.59 23.31
CA VAL A 80 -12.26 16.36 23.03
C VAL A 80 -12.75 15.71 24.32
N ILE A 81 -11.90 15.61 25.34
CA ILE A 81 -12.28 15.04 26.65
C ILE A 81 -13.38 15.86 27.31
N ALA A 82 -13.32 17.19 27.21
CA ALA A 82 -14.33 18.08 27.80
C ALA A 82 -15.68 18.05 27.06
N SER A 83 -15.66 17.83 25.75
CA SER A 83 -16.87 17.88 24.90
C SER A 83 -17.48 16.50 24.61
N ARG A 84 -16.77 15.40 24.84
CA ARG A 84 -17.28 14.06 24.54
C ARG A 84 -18.51 13.72 25.37
N GLY A 85 -19.54 13.20 24.70
CA GLY A 85 -20.67 12.56 25.36
C GLY A 85 -20.27 11.21 25.97
N GLN A 86 -20.97 10.78 27.02
CA GLN A 86 -20.84 9.42 27.54
C GLN A 86 -21.30 8.43 26.46
N ALA A 87 -20.47 7.43 26.19
CA ALA A 87 -20.86 6.34 25.31
C ALA A 87 -22.01 5.58 25.96
N LYS A 88 -23.12 5.46 25.24
CA LYS A 88 -24.23 4.60 25.63
C LYS A 88 -24.13 3.33 24.81
N PHE A 89 -23.86 2.23 25.49
CA PHE A 89 -23.97 0.91 24.91
C PHE A 89 -25.36 0.39 25.28
N ASP A 90 -26.04 -0.27 24.35
CA ASP A 90 -27.28 -0.97 24.67
C ASP A 90 -26.91 -2.18 25.53
N ASP A 91 -27.53 -2.30 26.70
CA ASP A 91 -27.32 -3.44 27.60
C ASP A 91 -27.83 -4.75 26.97
N ASN A 92 -28.65 -4.66 25.92
CA ASN A 92 -29.05 -5.82 25.12
C ASN A 92 -27.98 -6.11 24.06
N ASN A 93 -26.87 -6.71 24.49
CA ASN A 93 -25.94 -7.32 23.56
C ASN A 93 -26.56 -8.64 23.05
N PRO A 94 -26.96 -8.76 21.77
CA PRO A 94 -27.51 -10.01 21.22
C PRO A 94 -26.43 -11.09 21.02
N PHE A 95 -25.17 -10.79 21.35
CA PHE A 95 -24.02 -11.67 21.22
C PHE A 95 -23.40 -12.08 22.57
N GLU A 96 -24.00 -11.72 23.70
CA GLU A 96 -23.70 -12.28 25.03
C GLU A 96 -24.68 -13.39 25.44
#